data_AF-A0A5C5TEI7-F1
#
_entry.id   AF-A0A5C5TEI7-F1
#
_cell.length_a   1.000
_cell.length_b   1.000
_cell.length_c   1.000
_cell.angle_alpha   90.00
_cell.angle_beta   90.00
_cell.angle_gamma   90.00
#
_symmetry.space_group_name_H-M   'P 1'
#
loop_
_entity.id
_entity.type
_entity.pdbx_description
1 polymer ?
#
loop_
_entity_poly.entity_id
_entity_poly.type
_entity_poly.pdbx_seq_one_letter_code
_entity_poly.pdbx_strand_id
1 'polypeptide(L)'
;MSKKNKHDQATPERELSDWQKRNIEFLKKKQQEEQMKAKAAKGLLAKRKSLMNQPASEEKPAGQLKPKKKIKKVSQQTIKKERTTFIKVVPIIVTAMLVLLASVFYLTPYSQQKVLQVIGVDQTTAQDVNQASGIKESDYLTSVFLKTKIYEKAITKNNPWVKETKISYQFPNIFNIKVKEYQIYAYGLTEEGYRPILESGTRVDTTDAGALTGEALIVELTDKKQIKQLVAELLKVDQQIVSQVRNVSLTPSKATADLLQLEMYDGNLVRVPLSELSKKLSYYNKMIQLTDVGIIDMEVGIYRTTSELEAQSQSRQEENTSASESSIFSDETESSDASEMSSEVSVEIAISEIEENLSAE
;
A
#
# COMPACT_ATOMS: atom_id res chain seq x y z
N MET A 1 96.38 -5.60 17.18
CA MET A 1 96.63 -6.73 16.26
C MET A 1 95.29 -7.38 15.96
N SER A 2 94.65 -7.17 14.79
CA SER A 2 94.80 -7.97 13.55
C SER A 2 94.71 -9.47 13.83
N LYS A 3 93.80 -10.31 13.29
CA LYS A 3 93.08 -10.36 12.00
C LYS A 3 91.75 -11.13 12.21
N LYS A 4 90.61 -10.70 11.68
CA LYS A 4 90.05 -11.04 10.34
C LYS A 4 89.91 -12.55 10.09
N ASN A 5 88.68 -13.06 10.11
CA ASN A 5 88.26 -14.10 9.17
C ASN A 5 86.84 -13.81 8.68
N LYS A 6 86.66 -13.87 7.37
CA LYS A 6 85.53 -13.35 6.60
C LYS A 6 84.98 -14.50 5.75
N HIS A 7 83.65 -14.54 5.63
CA HIS A 7 82.83 -15.25 4.64
C HIS A 7 82.79 -16.78 4.65
N ASP A 8 81.61 -17.30 5.05
CA ASP A 8 80.79 -18.14 4.18
C ASP A 8 79.32 -17.93 4.57
N GLN A 9 78.64 -17.03 3.85
CA GLN A 9 77.18 -16.92 3.89
C GLN A 9 76.63 -17.69 2.69
N ALA A 10 76.21 -18.93 2.92
CA ALA A 10 75.25 -19.59 2.04
C ALA A 10 73.88 -18.99 2.34
N THR A 11 73.33 -18.23 1.39
CA THR A 11 71.96 -17.72 1.43
C THR A 11 71.00 -18.92 1.48
N PRO A 12 70.15 -19.06 2.50
CA PRO A 12 69.11 -20.08 2.45
C PRO A 12 68.12 -19.68 1.35
N GLU A 13 67.91 -20.54 0.35
CA GLU A 13 66.81 -20.41 -0.59
C GLU A 13 65.53 -20.19 0.24
N ARG A 14 64.86 -19.06 0.06
CA ARG A 14 63.54 -18.82 0.64
C ARG A 14 62.58 -19.82 0.01
N GLU A 15 62.42 -20.97 0.65
CA GLU A 15 61.39 -21.91 0.29
C GLU A 15 60.05 -21.18 0.33
N LEU A 16 59.39 -21.10 -0.83
CA LEU A 16 58.09 -20.45 -0.94
C LEU A 16 57.12 -21.10 0.04
N SER A 17 56.33 -20.27 0.73
CA SER A 17 55.28 -20.73 1.63
C SER A 17 54.35 -21.70 0.90
N ASP A 18 53.84 -22.72 1.60
CA ASP A 18 52.89 -23.69 1.05
C ASP A 18 51.66 -23.01 0.40
N TRP A 19 51.31 -21.81 0.86
CA TRP A 19 50.27 -20.98 0.24
C TRP A 19 50.69 -20.44 -1.13
N GLN A 20 51.92 -19.96 -1.28
CA GLN A 20 52.43 -19.44 -2.56
C GLN A 20 52.55 -20.57 -3.60
N LYS A 21 52.98 -21.77 -3.17
CA LYS A 21 53.01 -22.97 -4.02
C LYS A 21 51.61 -23.32 -4.54
N ARG A 22 50.61 -23.33 -3.66
CA ARG A 22 49.20 -23.59 -4.03
C ARG A 22 48.60 -22.52 -4.93
N ASN A 23 48.94 -21.26 -4.74
CA ASN A 23 48.46 -20.17 -5.59
C ASN A 23 49.03 -20.28 -7.02
N ILE A 24 50.33 -20.59 -7.16
CA ILE A 24 50.96 -20.82 -8.47
C ILE A 24 50.33 -22.04 -9.16
N GLU A 25 50.06 -23.11 -8.42
CA GLU A 25 49.38 -24.30 -8.94
C GLU A 25 47.94 -23.97 -9.39
N PHE A 26 47.21 -23.19 -8.60
CA PHE A 26 45.86 -22.73 -8.94
C PHE A 26 45.84 -21.89 -10.22
N LEU A 27 46.76 -20.93 -10.37
CA LEU A 27 46.88 -20.11 -11.58
C LEU A 27 47.25 -20.95 -12.80
N LYS A 28 48.16 -21.91 -12.65
CA LYS A 28 48.55 -22.84 -13.72
C LYS A 28 47.37 -23.73 -14.14
N LYS A 29 46.60 -24.24 -13.18
CA LYS A 29 45.40 -25.04 -13.43
C LYS A 29 44.32 -24.22 -14.15
N LYS A 30 44.11 -22.98 -13.74
CA LYS A 30 43.16 -22.05 -14.37
C LYS A 30 43.56 -21.75 -15.83
N GLN A 31 44.83 -21.47 -16.08
CA GLN A 31 45.33 -21.27 -17.45
C GLN A 31 45.19 -22.53 -18.32
N GLN A 32 45.46 -23.72 -17.77
CA GLN A 32 45.25 -24.98 -18.50
C GLN A 32 43.78 -25.22 -18.84
N GLU A 33 42.87 -24.95 -17.91
CA GLU A 33 41.43 -25.06 -18.14
C GLU A 33 40.95 -24.10 -19.24
N GLU A 34 41.44 -22.86 -19.22
CA GLU A 34 41.13 -21.85 -20.22
C GLU A 34 41.68 -22.20 -21.61
N GLN A 35 42.90 -22.76 -21.69
CA GLN A 35 43.46 -23.29 -22.93
C GLN A 35 42.66 -24.50 -23.46
N MET A 36 42.18 -25.38 -22.59
CA MET A 36 41.33 -26.50 -23.00
C MET A 36 39.97 -26.03 -23.51
N LYS A 37 39.35 -25.05 -22.85
CA LYS A 37 38.11 -24.41 -23.32
C LYS A 37 38.31 -23.73 -24.67
N ALA A 38 39.42 -23.00 -24.86
CA ALA A 38 39.75 -22.35 -26.12
C ALA A 38 39.99 -23.36 -27.27
N LYS A 39 40.67 -24.49 -27.00
CA LYS A 39 40.86 -25.57 -27.98
C LYS A 39 39.53 -26.25 -28.34
N ALA A 40 38.66 -26.50 -27.36
CA ALA A 40 37.33 -27.06 -27.60
C ALA A 40 36.45 -26.12 -28.45
N ALA A 41 36.48 -24.82 -28.16
CA ALA A 41 35.77 -23.81 -28.94
C ALA A 41 36.28 -23.73 -30.38
N LYS A 42 37.61 -23.76 -30.61
CA LYS A 42 38.20 -23.81 -31.95
C LYS A 42 37.79 -25.08 -32.73
N GLY A 43 37.74 -26.24 -32.06
CA GLY A 43 37.29 -27.49 -32.67
C GLY A 43 35.83 -27.46 -33.12
N LEU A 44 34.94 -26.89 -32.30
CA LEU A 44 33.53 -26.68 -32.67
C LEU A 44 33.39 -25.73 -33.87
N LEU A 45 34.18 -24.66 -33.90
CA LEU A 45 34.14 -23.65 -34.96
C LEU A 45 34.67 -24.22 -36.29
N ALA A 46 35.73 -25.03 -36.27
CA ALA A 46 36.23 -25.75 -37.46
C ALA A 46 35.20 -26.73 -38.01
N LYS A 47 34.53 -27.49 -37.14
CA LYS A 47 33.47 -28.43 -37.54
C LYS A 47 32.25 -27.72 -38.15
N ARG A 48 31.89 -26.55 -37.62
CA ARG A 48 30.82 -25.71 -38.18
C ARG A 48 31.21 -25.15 -39.55
N LYS A 49 32.48 -24.74 -39.73
CA LYS A 49 32.99 -24.22 -41.01
C LYS A 49 33.06 -25.30 -42.09
N SER A 50 33.43 -26.54 -41.74
CA SER A 50 33.40 -27.67 -42.69
C SER A 50 31.98 -28.09 -43.11
N LEU A 51 30.98 -27.84 -42.25
CA LEU A 51 29.57 -28.12 -42.55
C LEU A 51 28.93 -27.06 -43.45
N MET A 52 29.49 -25.84 -43.47
CA MET A 52 28.97 -24.70 -44.25
C MET A 52 29.53 -24.61 -45.67
N ASN A 53 30.53 -25.43 -46.02
CA ASN A 53 31.24 -25.40 -47.30
C ASN A 53 30.87 -26.57 -48.23
N GLN A 54 29.57 -26.87 -48.33
CA GLN A 54 29.02 -27.72 -49.40
C GLN A 54 28.02 -26.90 -50.23
N PRO A 55 28.23 -26.72 -51.55
CA PRO A 55 27.22 -26.13 -52.42
C PRO A 55 26.16 -27.17 -52.84
N ALA A 56 24.93 -26.71 -52.99
CA ALA A 56 23.79 -27.47 -53.50
C ALA A 56 23.52 -27.12 -54.96
N SER A 57 23.46 -28.12 -55.86
CA SER A 57 22.43 -28.27 -56.91
C SER A 57 22.63 -29.52 -57.80
N GLU A 58 21.51 -30.22 -58.03
CA GLU A 58 20.97 -30.83 -59.27
C GLU A 58 21.55 -32.09 -59.98
N GLU A 59 20.64 -33.08 -60.04
CA GLU A 59 20.18 -33.95 -61.15
C GLU A 59 21.08 -35.00 -61.87
N LYS A 60 20.39 -36.11 -62.22
CA LYS A 60 20.79 -37.42 -62.80
C LYS A 60 20.97 -37.34 -64.35
N PRO A 61 21.50 -38.35 -65.12
CA PRO A 61 21.25 -39.81 -64.96
C PRO A 61 22.30 -40.86 -65.42
N ALA A 62 21.98 -42.10 -65.03
CA ALA A 62 22.22 -43.45 -65.60
C ALA A 62 23.46 -43.78 -66.48
N GLY A 63 24.16 -44.87 -66.11
CA GLY A 63 25.06 -45.63 -67.01
C GLY A 63 25.90 -46.69 -66.30
N GLN A 64 25.82 -47.94 -66.77
CA GLN A 64 26.29 -49.19 -66.14
C GLN A 64 27.82 -49.37 -66.06
N LEU A 65 28.31 -50.21 -65.11
CA LEU A 65 29.00 -51.51 -65.34
C LEU A 65 29.68 -52.04 -64.03
N LYS A 66 29.51 -53.35 -63.78
CA LYS A 66 30.01 -54.18 -62.65
C LYS A 66 31.48 -54.64 -62.91
N PRO A 67 32.11 -55.54 -62.10
CA PRO A 67 32.03 -55.88 -60.66
C PRO A 67 33.43 -55.94 -59.99
N LYS A 68 33.53 -56.10 -58.65
CA LYS A 68 34.27 -57.24 -58.03
C LYS A 68 34.36 -57.20 -56.50
N LYS A 69 34.23 -58.43 -55.97
CA LYS A 69 34.75 -58.99 -54.72
C LYS A 69 34.10 -58.57 -53.38
N LYS A 70 33.20 -59.47 -52.98
CA LYS A 70 32.83 -59.79 -51.60
C LYS A 70 34.09 -59.86 -50.72
N ILE A 71 34.22 -58.94 -49.78
CA ILE A 71 35.03 -59.13 -48.57
C ILE A 71 34.02 -59.29 -47.43
N LYS A 72 34.15 -60.43 -46.73
CA LYS A 72 33.29 -60.83 -45.62
C LYS A 72 33.21 -59.70 -44.59
N LYS A 73 31.98 -59.30 -44.25
CA LYS A 73 31.68 -58.52 -43.05
C LYS A 73 32.19 -59.29 -41.84
N VAL A 74 33.30 -58.86 -41.26
CA VAL A 74 33.53 -59.05 -39.83
C VAL A 74 32.82 -57.87 -39.18
N SER A 75 31.62 -58.16 -38.64
CA SER A 75 30.93 -57.28 -37.70
C SER A 75 31.85 -57.09 -36.49
N GLN A 76 32.71 -56.07 -36.54
CA GLN A 76 33.24 -55.49 -35.32
C GLN A 76 32.02 -54.90 -34.60
N GLN A 77 31.52 -55.62 -33.60
CA GLN A 77 30.66 -55.05 -32.58
C GLN A 77 31.46 -53.93 -31.93
N THR A 78 31.33 -52.72 -32.45
CA THR A 78 31.67 -51.53 -31.68
C THR A 78 30.75 -51.57 -30.48
N ILE A 79 31.29 -51.96 -29.33
CA ILE A 79 30.65 -51.77 -28.04
C ILE A 79 30.35 -50.27 -27.99
N LYS A 80 29.10 -49.90 -28.29
CA LYS A 80 28.60 -48.54 -28.09
C LYS A 80 28.75 -48.31 -26.59
N LYS A 81 29.82 -47.62 -26.21
CA LYS A 81 30.09 -47.25 -24.83
C LYS A 81 28.85 -46.50 -24.34
N GLU A 82 28.08 -47.13 -23.44
CA GLU A 82 26.85 -46.63 -22.82
C GLU A 82 27.12 -45.37 -21.97
N ARG A 83 27.50 -44.27 -22.60
CA ARG A 83 27.66 -42.97 -21.94
C ARG A 83 26.33 -42.23 -21.80
N THR A 84 25.24 -42.79 -22.31
CA THR A 84 23.89 -42.21 -22.26
C THR A 84 23.14 -42.55 -20.96
N THR A 85 23.61 -43.52 -20.17
CA THR A 85 22.95 -43.92 -18.92
C THR A 85 23.25 -42.94 -17.77
N PHE A 86 24.49 -42.43 -17.69
CA PHE A 86 24.89 -41.46 -16.65
C PHE A 86 24.12 -40.14 -16.72
N ILE A 87 23.82 -39.64 -17.93
CA ILE A 87 23.07 -38.38 -18.12
C ILE A 87 21.63 -38.50 -17.59
N LYS A 88 21.04 -39.71 -17.60
CA LYS A 88 19.68 -39.97 -17.12
C LYS A 88 19.58 -40.05 -15.60
N VAL A 89 20.64 -40.46 -14.91
CA VAL A 89 20.66 -40.59 -13.44
C VAL A 89 21.11 -39.32 -12.71
N VAL A 90 21.86 -38.44 -13.38
CA VAL A 90 22.25 -37.12 -12.84
C VAL A 90 21.06 -36.31 -12.28
N PRO A 91 19.91 -36.14 -12.97
CA PRO A 91 18.80 -35.38 -12.40
C PRO A 91 18.20 -36.03 -11.13
N ILE A 92 18.16 -37.37 -11.05
CA ILE A 92 17.71 -38.08 -9.83
C ILE A 92 18.67 -37.78 -8.68
N ILE A 93 19.99 -37.90 -8.91
CA ILE A 93 21.00 -37.67 -7.87
C ILE A 93 21.01 -36.21 -7.42
N VAL A 94 20.90 -35.26 -8.36
CA VAL A 94 20.81 -33.81 -8.04
C VAL A 94 19.55 -33.51 -7.24
N THR A 95 18.40 -34.08 -7.61
CA THR A 95 17.14 -33.89 -6.87
C THR A 95 17.25 -34.47 -5.46
N ALA A 96 17.77 -35.70 -5.32
CA ALA A 96 18.01 -36.32 -4.02
C ALA A 96 18.96 -35.50 -3.14
N MET A 97 20.03 -34.97 -3.72
CA MET A 97 20.99 -34.10 -3.02
C MET A 97 20.34 -32.79 -2.57
N LEU A 98 19.49 -32.17 -3.41
CA LEU A 98 18.77 -30.93 -3.07
C LEU A 98 17.78 -31.16 -1.91
N VAL A 99 17.03 -32.27 -1.95
CA VAL A 99 16.12 -32.66 -0.86
C VAL A 99 16.88 -32.90 0.44
N LEU A 100 18.03 -33.58 0.39
CA LEU A 100 18.87 -33.81 1.56
C LEU A 100 19.40 -32.49 2.14
N LEU A 101 19.92 -31.59 1.31
CA LEU A 101 20.39 -30.27 1.74
C LEU A 101 19.26 -29.43 2.35
N ALA A 102 18.07 -29.45 1.75
CA ALA A 102 16.90 -28.77 2.29
C ALA A 102 16.51 -29.34 3.67
N SER A 103 16.52 -30.66 3.84
CA SER A 103 16.23 -31.30 5.13
C SER A 103 17.21 -30.86 6.21
N VAL A 104 18.52 -30.90 5.94
CA VAL A 104 19.55 -30.43 6.88
C VAL A 104 19.36 -28.93 7.21
N PHE A 105 19.05 -28.11 6.21
CA PHE A 105 18.77 -26.69 6.40
C PHE A 105 17.58 -26.46 7.36
N TYR A 106 16.46 -27.15 7.17
CA TYR A 106 15.29 -27.02 8.04
C TYR A 106 15.52 -27.56 9.46
N LEU A 107 16.41 -28.55 9.63
CA LEU A 107 16.82 -29.03 10.95
C LEU A 107 17.74 -28.05 11.70
N THR A 108 18.39 -27.14 10.97
CA THR A 108 19.34 -26.17 11.54
C THR A 108 18.60 -24.88 11.96
N PRO A 109 18.97 -24.22 13.07
CA PRO A 109 18.38 -22.94 13.49
C PRO A 109 18.54 -21.81 12.46
N TYR A 110 19.48 -21.97 11.52
CA TYR A 110 19.72 -21.04 10.43
C TYR A 110 18.48 -20.81 9.55
N SER A 111 17.58 -21.79 9.45
CA SER A 111 16.32 -21.64 8.69
C SER A 111 15.30 -20.70 9.35
N GLN A 112 15.49 -20.36 10.63
CA GLN A 112 14.62 -19.47 11.42
C GLN A 112 15.28 -18.11 11.72
N GLN A 113 16.62 -18.05 11.67
CA GLN A 113 17.40 -16.83 11.86
C GLN A 113 17.17 -15.84 10.71
N LYS A 114 16.44 -14.77 11.01
CA LYS A 114 16.09 -13.70 10.06
C LYS A 114 16.44 -12.34 10.62
N VAL A 115 16.82 -11.43 9.74
CA VAL A 115 17.08 -10.03 10.07
C VAL A 115 16.00 -9.17 9.43
N LEU A 116 15.18 -8.53 10.25
CA LEU A 116 14.15 -7.60 9.77
C LEU A 116 14.75 -6.18 9.75
N GLN A 117 14.95 -5.63 8.56
CA GLN A 117 15.42 -4.26 8.38
C GLN A 117 14.24 -3.37 7.99
N VAL A 118 13.85 -2.48 8.91
CA VAL A 118 12.75 -1.54 8.67
C VAL A 118 13.32 -0.21 8.19
N ILE A 119 12.81 0.31 7.08
CA ILE A 119 13.29 1.54 6.43
C ILE A 119 12.07 2.43 6.13
N GLY A 120 12.22 3.74 6.30
CA GLY A 120 11.17 4.72 6.01
C GLY A 120 10.21 4.96 7.17
N VAL A 121 10.74 4.86 8.39
CA VAL A 121 10.02 5.15 9.63
C VAL A 121 10.43 6.53 10.12
N ASP A 122 9.46 7.38 10.44
CA ASP A 122 9.65 8.74 10.94
C ASP A 122 8.95 8.91 12.30
N GLN A 123 7.63 8.70 12.34
CA GLN A 123 6.82 8.86 13.56
C GLN A 123 6.65 7.55 14.34
N THR A 124 6.65 6.39 13.66
CA THR A 124 6.59 5.09 14.36
C THR A 124 8.00 4.61 14.74
N THR A 125 8.13 3.40 15.31
CA THR A 125 9.44 2.77 15.51
C THR A 125 9.57 1.48 14.72
N ALA A 126 10.81 1.09 14.41
CA ALA A 126 11.07 -0.19 13.75
C ALA A 126 10.55 -1.38 14.57
N GLN A 127 10.54 -1.27 15.91
CA GLN A 127 10.01 -2.29 16.80
C GLN A 127 8.49 -2.41 16.67
N ASP A 128 7.78 -1.28 16.63
CA ASP A 128 6.32 -1.28 16.47
C ASP A 128 5.90 -1.87 15.12
N VAL A 129 6.63 -1.56 14.05
CA VAL A 129 6.39 -2.16 12.73
C VAL A 129 6.64 -3.67 12.74
N ASN A 130 7.71 -4.12 13.40
CA ASN A 130 8.01 -5.54 13.53
C ASN A 130 6.95 -6.27 14.35
N GLN A 131 6.48 -5.69 15.45
CA GLN A 131 5.41 -6.25 16.26
C GLN A 131 4.08 -6.29 15.48
N ALA A 132 3.74 -5.20 14.78
CA ALA A 132 2.56 -5.11 13.93
C ALA A 132 2.58 -6.14 12.78
N SER A 133 3.77 -6.53 12.30
CA SER A 133 3.92 -7.57 11.29
C SER A 133 3.48 -8.94 11.78
N GLY A 134 3.62 -9.24 13.07
CA GLY A 134 3.33 -10.56 13.62
C GLY A 134 4.29 -11.67 13.16
N ILE A 135 5.41 -11.32 12.53
CA ILE A 135 6.47 -12.27 12.17
C ILE A 135 7.15 -12.71 13.47
N LYS A 136 7.05 -14.00 13.78
CA LYS A 136 7.65 -14.56 15.00
C LYS A 136 9.10 -14.96 14.76
N GLU A 137 9.93 -14.94 15.81
CA GLU A 137 11.31 -15.43 15.72
C GLU A 137 11.39 -16.91 15.29
N SER A 138 10.40 -17.73 15.67
CA SER A 138 10.28 -19.14 15.27
C SER A 138 9.89 -19.36 13.80
N ASP A 139 9.43 -18.33 13.09
CA ASP A 139 8.98 -18.50 11.70
C ASP A 139 10.15 -18.77 10.76
N TYR A 140 10.01 -19.77 9.90
CA TYR A 140 11.00 -20.10 8.88
C TYR A 140 11.11 -19.00 7.81
N LEU A 141 12.33 -18.78 7.31
CA LEU A 141 12.64 -17.85 6.21
C LEU A 141 11.72 -18.07 4.99
N THR A 142 11.49 -19.33 4.62
CA THR A 142 10.65 -19.69 3.47
C THR A 142 9.18 -19.38 3.69
N SER A 143 8.66 -19.55 4.92
CA SER A 143 7.28 -19.17 5.26
C SER A 143 7.09 -17.66 5.14
N VAL A 144 8.05 -16.88 5.68
CA VAL A 144 8.01 -15.41 5.59
C VAL A 144 8.09 -14.95 4.13
N PHE A 145 9.00 -15.53 3.35
CA PHE A 145 9.17 -15.23 1.93
C PHE A 145 7.92 -15.54 1.09
N LEU A 146 7.27 -16.69 1.33
CA LEU A 146 6.07 -17.09 0.57
C LEU A 146 4.83 -16.30 0.99
N LYS A 147 4.78 -15.80 2.22
CA LYS A 147 3.61 -15.10 2.81
C LYS A 147 3.81 -13.61 3.01
N THR A 148 4.76 -12.97 2.32
CA THR A 148 5.06 -11.53 2.43
C THR A 148 3.81 -10.66 2.39
N LYS A 149 2.89 -10.92 1.46
CA LYS A 149 1.63 -10.17 1.31
C LYS A 149 0.72 -10.21 2.53
N ILE A 150 0.76 -11.29 3.30
CA ILE A 150 -0.03 -11.44 4.53
C ILE A 150 0.55 -10.54 5.61
N TYR A 151 1.87 -10.56 5.77
CA TYR A 151 2.58 -9.72 6.74
C TYR A 151 2.48 -8.23 6.37
N GLU A 152 2.59 -7.87 5.09
CA GLU A 152 2.37 -6.50 4.62
C GLU A 152 0.98 -5.97 5.04
N LYS A 153 -0.07 -6.76 4.82
CA LYS A 153 -1.44 -6.41 5.24
C LYS A 153 -1.58 -6.34 6.76
N ALA A 154 -0.93 -7.23 7.49
CA ALA A 154 -0.94 -7.23 8.95
C ALA A 154 -0.35 -5.93 9.50
N ILE A 155 0.80 -5.48 8.97
CA ILE A 155 1.42 -4.20 9.36
C ILE A 155 0.45 -3.04 9.12
N THR A 156 -0.12 -2.90 7.93
CA THR A 156 -1.04 -1.77 7.61
C THR A 156 -2.32 -1.78 8.45
N LYS A 157 -2.72 -2.94 8.97
CA LYS A 157 -3.91 -3.08 9.80
C LYS A 157 -3.63 -2.79 11.27
N ASN A 158 -2.48 -3.24 11.76
CA ASN A 158 -2.13 -3.20 13.17
C ASN A 158 -1.37 -1.92 13.58
N ASN A 159 -0.75 -1.23 12.63
CA ASN A 159 -0.09 0.04 12.88
C ASN A 159 -0.81 1.18 12.12
N PRO A 160 -1.45 2.13 12.83
CA PRO A 160 -2.23 3.20 12.21
C PRO A 160 -1.38 4.20 11.42
N TRP A 161 -0.09 4.33 11.73
CA TRP A 161 0.83 5.21 11.02
C TRP A 161 1.18 4.70 9.62
N VAL A 162 1.05 3.40 9.35
CA VAL A 162 1.54 2.80 8.10
C VAL A 162 0.49 2.90 7.00
N LYS A 163 0.79 3.70 5.97
CA LYS A 163 0.00 3.82 4.74
C LYS A 163 0.22 2.66 3.79
N GLU A 164 1.49 2.34 3.55
CA GLU A 164 1.89 1.25 2.65
C GLU A 164 3.15 0.59 3.19
N THR A 165 3.29 -0.70 2.95
CA THR A 165 4.50 -1.43 3.28
C THR A 165 4.83 -2.44 2.19
N LYS A 166 6.13 -2.63 1.95
CA LYS A 166 6.65 -3.59 0.99
C LYS A 166 7.78 -4.38 1.59
N ILE A 167 7.61 -5.70 1.63
CA ILE A 167 8.61 -6.63 2.14
C ILE A 167 9.37 -7.23 0.96
N SER A 168 10.69 -7.09 0.98
CA SER A 168 11.58 -7.68 -0.02
C SER A 168 12.63 -8.54 0.66
N TYR A 169 12.90 -9.69 0.07
CA TYR A 169 13.88 -10.64 0.59
C TYR A 169 15.25 -10.39 -0.05
N GLN A 170 16.26 -10.32 0.80
CA GLN A 170 17.66 -10.19 0.41
C GLN A 170 18.45 -11.36 1.01
N PHE A 171 19.03 -12.16 0.12
CA PHE A 171 19.91 -13.25 0.50
C PHE A 171 21.09 -12.70 1.33
N PRO A 172 21.51 -13.36 2.43
CA PRO A 172 21.14 -14.72 2.83
C PRO A 172 19.94 -14.88 3.78
N ASN A 173 19.58 -13.86 4.57
CA ASN A 173 18.51 -13.98 5.58
C ASN A 173 17.87 -12.63 5.98
N ILE A 174 17.95 -11.63 5.10
CA ILE A 174 17.49 -10.27 5.38
C ILE A 174 16.12 -10.05 4.74
N PHE A 175 15.16 -9.51 5.50
CA PHE A 175 13.91 -8.99 4.97
C PHE A 175 13.89 -7.47 5.13
N ASN A 176 13.93 -6.76 4.01
CA ASN A 176 13.80 -5.32 3.98
C ASN A 176 12.32 -4.96 3.95
N ILE A 177 11.84 -4.33 5.00
CA ILE A 177 10.48 -3.81 5.16
C ILE A 177 10.54 -2.31 4.88
N LYS A 178 10.11 -1.92 3.68
CA LYS A 178 9.98 -0.51 3.32
C LYS A 178 8.61 -0.02 3.73
N VAL A 179 8.57 0.96 4.63
CA VAL A 179 7.36 1.56 5.17
C VAL A 179 7.16 2.93 4.54
N LYS A 180 5.91 3.26 4.23
CA LYS A 180 5.45 4.61 3.91
C LYS A 180 4.40 4.97 4.94
N GLU A 181 4.64 6.05 5.68
CA GLU A 181 3.72 6.51 6.71
C GLU A 181 2.65 7.45 6.14
N TYR A 182 1.51 7.52 6.83
CA TYR A 182 0.54 8.59 6.65
C TYR A 182 1.12 9.89 7.22
N GLN A 183 0.89 10.99 6.50
CA GLN A 183 1.20 12.31 7.04
C GLN A 183 0.14 12.72 8.08
N ILE A 184 0.54 13.59 9.00
CA ILE A 184 -0.39 14.26 9.91
C ILE A 184 -1.15 15.31 9.09
N TYR A 185 -2.47 15.25 9.13
CA TYR A 185 -3.34 16.14 8.37
C TYR A 185 -3.98 17.21 9.25
N ALA A 186 -4.32 16.87 10.49
CA ALA A 186 -4.94 17.76 11.46
C ALA A 186 -4.62 17.33 12.90
N TYR A 187 -5.02 18.11 13.89
CA TYR A 187 -4.93 17.76 15.30
C TYR A 187 -6.29 17.81 15.97
N GLY A 188 -6.67 16.72 16.63
CA GLY A 188 -7.88 16.65 17.45
C GLY A 188 -7.63 17.23 18.83
N LEU A 189 -8.50 18.13 19.28
CA LEU A 189 -8.48 18.60 20.67
C LEU A 189 -9.08 17.54 21.60
N THR A 190 -8.34 17.16 22.64
CA THR A 190 -8.78 16.22 23.69
C THR A 190 -8.44 16.78 25.07
N GLU A 191 -9.01 16.22 26.14
CA GLU A 191 -8.68 16.62 27.52
C GLU A 191 -7.18 16.47 27.84
N GLU A 192 -6.51 15.53 27.18
CA GLU A 192 -5.08 15.23 27.32
C GLU A 192 -4.20 16.03 26.34
N GLY A 193 -4.78 16.99 25.63
CA GLY A 193 -4.11 17.86 24.66
C GLY A 193 -4.39 17.51 23.20
N TYR A 194 -3.47 17.90 22.31
CA TYR A 194 -3.61 17.74 20.87
C TYR A 194 -3.14 16.35 20.42
N ARG A 195 -4.02 15.65 19.70
CA ARG A 195 -3.77 14.29 19.17
C ARG A 195 -3.72 14.34 17.64
N PRO A 196 -2.68 13.82 16.97
CA PRO A 196 -2.60 13.84 15.52
C PRO A 196 -3.75 13.06 14.88
N ILE A 197 -4.26 13.59 13.79
CA ILE A 197 -5.21 12.95 12.88
C ILE A 197 -4.48 12.76 11.56
N LEU A 198 -4.35 11.52 11.14
CA LEU A 198 -3.63 11.15 9.92
C LEU A 198 -4.48 11.42 8.67
N GLU A 199 -3.84 11.48 7.49
CA GLU A 199 -4.54 11.51 6.18
C GLU A 199 -5.59 10.38 6.02
N SER A 200 -5.42 9.26 6.75
CA SER A 200 -6.39 8.16 6.76
C SER A 200 -7.70 8.49 7.49
N GLY A 201 -7.75 9.63 8.19
CA GLY A 201 -8.80 10.02 9.12
C GLY A 201 -8.72 9.34 10.49
N THR A 202 -7.63 8.62 10.76
CA THR A 202 -7.42 7.93 12.04
C THR A 202 -6.71 8.87 13.02
N ARG A 203 -7.30 9.04 14.21
CA ARG A 203 -6.65 9.73 15.34
C ARG A 203 -5.74 8.75 16.07
N VAL A 204 -4.52 9.18 16.36
CA VAL A 204 -3.49 8.38 17.07
C VAL A 204 -3.27 8.91 18.48
N ASP A 205 -3.07 7.99 19.43
CA ASP A 205 -2.95 8.31 20.86
C ASP A 205 -1.54 8.78 21.27
N THR A 206 -0.85 9.47 20.36
CA THR A 206 0.42 10.15 20.65
C THR A 206 0.11 11.61 20.93
N THR A 207 0.65 12.18 22.01
CA THR A 207 0.50 13.61 22.29
C THR A 207 1.69 14.30 21.66
N ASP A 208 1.44 15.25 20.77
CA ASP A 208 2.49 16.10 20.23
C ASP A 208 2.34 17.52 20.78
N ALA A 209 3.28 17.91 21.64
CA ALA A 209 3.33 19.26 22.19
C ALA A 209 3.83 20.30 21.16
N GLY A 210 4.45 19.86 20.06
CA GLY A 210 4.90 20.69 18.96
C GLY A 210 3.82 21.03 17.93
N ALA A 211 2.65 20.40 18.01
CA ALA A 211 1.52 20.54 17.07
C ALA A 211 1.01 21.98 16.88
N LEU A 212 1.26 22.86 17.87
CA LEU A 212 0.79 24.25 17.87
C LEU A 212 1.75 25.23 17.21
N THR A 213 2.95 24.81 16.82
CA THR A 213 3.89 25.70 16.14
C THR A 213 3.61 25.71 14.63
N GLY A 214 2.59 26.47 14.20
CA GLY A 214 2.25 26.66 12.79
C GLY A 214 0.75 26.84 12.53
N GLU A 215 0.37 26.90 11.25
CA GLU A 215 -1.02 27.00 10.76
C GLU A 215 -1.67 25.60 10.66
N ALA A 216 -1.72 24.87 11.78
CA ALA A 216 -2.30 23.52 11.78
C ALA A 216 -3.83 23.56 11.91
N LEU A 217 -4.52 22.61 11.26
CA LEU A 217 -5.97 22.43 11.37
C LEU A 217 -6.32 21.77 12.69
N ILE A 218 -7.14 22.44 13.51
CA ILE A 218 -7.68 21.89 14.76
C ILE A 218 -9.08 21.31 14.51
N VAL A 219 -9.35 20.14 15.09
CA VAL A 219 -10.59 19.38 14.90
C VAL A 219 -11.21 19.06 16.25
N GLU A 220 -12.29 19.75 16.58
CA GLU A 220 -13.10 19.59 17.80
C GLU A 220 -14.28 18.64 17.56
N LEU A 221 -13.99 17.47 17.00
CA LEU A 221 -14.98 16.41 16.81
C LEU A 221 -14.62 15.18 17.65
N THR A 222 -15.65 14.60 18.26
CA THR A 222 -15.54 13.39 19.09
C THR A 222 -15.78 12.12 18.28
N ASP A 223 -16.68 12.15 17.30
CA ASP A 223 -17.07 10.97 16.52
C ASP A 223 -16.00 10.57 15.49
N LYS A 224 -15.50 9.33 15.61
CA LYS A 224 -14.45 8.77 14.72
C LYS A 224 -14.87 8.68 13.26
N LYS A 225 -16.14 8.43 12.96
CA LYS A 225 -16.64 8.34 11.59
C LYS A 225 -16.74 9.73 10.98
N GLN A 226 -17.23 10.71 11.74
CA GLN A 226 -17.29 12.10 11.29
C GLN A 226 -15.89 12.66 11.01
N ILE A 227 -14.91 12.41 11.86
CA ILE A 227 -13.51 12.83 11.61
C ILE A 227 -12.97 12.19 10.32
N LYS A 228 -13.22 10.89 10.13
CA LYS A 228 -12.76 10.20 8.93
C LYS A 228 -13.42 10.76 7.67
N GLN A 229 -14.71 11.07 7.73
CA GLN A 229 -15.44 11.71 6.65
C GLN A 229 -14.94 13.14 6.40
N LEU A 230 -14.68 13.91 7.46
CA LEU A 230 -14.14 15.27 7.39
C LEU A 230 -12.82 15.29 6.62
N VAL A 231 -11.87 14.46 7.02
CA VAL A 231 -10.57 14.36 6.34
C VAL A 231 -10.75 13.92 4.89
N ALA A 232 -11.63 12.95 4.62
CA ALA A 232 -11.90 12.49 3.26
C ALA A 232 -12.54 13.57 2.35
N GLU A 233 -13.39 14.44 2.91
CA GLU A 233 -14.00 15.55 2.20
C GLU A 233 -13.01 16.71 1.99
N LEU A 234 -12.24 17.07 3.01
CA LEU A 234 -11.22 18.13 2.91
C LEU A 234 -10.09 17.77 1.93
N LEU A 235 -9.71 16.50 1.84
CA LEU A 235 -8.72 16.03 0.85
C LEU A 235 -9.18 16.21 -0.61
N LYS A 236 -10.48 16.44 -0.86
CA LYS A 236 -11.03 16.74 -2.19
C LYS A 236 -11.08 18.24 -2.49
N VAL A 237 -10.91 19.09 -1.47
CA VAL A 237 -10.91 20.55 -1.58
C VAL A 237 -9.51 21.02 -1.94
N ASP A 238 -9.43 22.15 -2.65
CA ASP A 238 -8.17 22.79 -2.95
C ASP A 238 -7.39 23.08 -1.65
N GLN A 239 -6.12 22.68 -1.62
CA GLN A 239 -5.27 22.80 -0.43
C GLN A 239 -5.08 24.26 0.01
N GLN A 240 -5.18 25.22 -0.92
CA GLN A 240 -5.14 26.65 -0.58
C GLN A 240 -6.34 27.05 0.29
N ILE A 241 -7.53 26.53 0.01
CA ILE A 241 -8.73 26.80 0.83
C ILE A 241 -8.60 26.09 2.17
N VAL A 242 -8.19 24.81 2.17
CA VAL A 242 -8.04 24.02 3.40
C VAL A 242 -7.01 24.64 4.34
N SER A 243 -5.91 25.19 3.82
CA SER A 243 -4.88 25.88 4.62
C SER A 243 -5.41 27.11 5.36
N GLN A 244 -6.51 27.70 4.89
CA GLN A 244 -7.16 28.82 5.56
C GLN A 244 -8.08 28.37 6.71
N VAL A 245 -8.33 27.06 6.87
CA VAL A 245 -9.15 26.54 7.96
C VAL A 245 -8.27 26.39 9.21
N ARG A 246 -8.64 27.10 10.28
CA ARG A 246 -7.95 27.05 11.58
C ARG A 246 -8.58 26.01 12.50
N ASN A 247 -9.90 26.02 12.64
CA ASN A 247 -10.63 25.14 13.55
C ASN A 247 -11.89 24.58 12.88
N VAL A 248 -12.27 23.35 13.25
CA VAL A 248 -13.54 22.73 12.85
C VAL A 248 -14.24 22.19 14.08
N SER A 249 -15.45 22.68 14.33
CA SER A 249 -16.33 22.20 15.39
C SER A 249 -17.70 21.81 14.83
N LEU A 250 -18.47 21.05 15.60
CA LEU A 250 -19.83 20.65 15.23
C LEU A 250 -20.82 21.67 15.79
N THR A 251 -21.70 22.22 14.95
CA THR A 251 -22.78 23.14 15.33
C THR A 251 -24.14 22.68 14.77
N PRO A 252 -24.71 21.56 15.25
CA PRO A 252 -25.94 21.01 14.67
C PRO A 252 -27.08 22.02 14.68
N SER A 253 -27.84 22.10 13.58
CA SER A 253 -29.06 22.89 13.50
C SER A 253 -30.30 21.99 13.68
N LYS A 254 -31.50 22.58 13.71
CA LYS A 254 -32.76 21.81 13.70
C LYS A 254 -32.93 20.97 12.43
N ALA A 255 -32.35 21.40 11.30
CA ALA A 255 -32.49 20.75 10.01
C ALA A 255 -31.28 19.86 9.66
N THR A 256 -30.09 20.21 10.14
CA THR A 256 -28.82 19.59 9.73
C THR A 256 -28.02 19.16 10.95
N ALA A 257 -28.03 17.86 11.23
CA ALA A 257 -27.33 17.29 12.38
C ALA A 257 -25.80 17.27 12.23
N ASP A 258 -25.30 17.23 11.00
CA ASP A 258 -23.86 17.19 10.66
C ASP A 258 -23.31 18.57 10.25
N LEU A 259 -23.97 19.65 10.68
CA LEU A 259 -23.55 21.01 10.39
C LEU A 259 -22.25 21.33 11.13
N LEU A 260 -21.21 21.69 10.38
CA LEU A 260 -19.91 22.08 10.90
C LEU A 260 -19.77 23.59 10.93
N GLN A 261 -19.03 24.09 11.90
CA GLN A 261 -18.49 25.45 11.93
C GLN A 261 -16.99 25.39 11.67
N LEU A 262 -16.53 26.12 10.65
CA LEU A 262 -15.13 26.27 10.32
C LEU A 262 -14.72 27.70 10.68
N GLU A 263 -13.74 27.83 11.57
CA GLU A 263 -13.08 29.11 11.81
C GLU A 263 -11.91 29.23 10.85
N MET A 264 -11.87 30.34 10.10
CA MET A 264 -10.84 30.59 9.10
C MET A 264 -9.76 31.53 9.65
N TYR A 265 -8.53 31.44 9.13
CA TYR A 265 -7.42 32.32 9.53
C TYR A 265 -7.63 33.78 9.13
N ASP A 266 -8.46 34.05 8.11
CA ASP A 266 -8.85 35.39 7.70
C ASP A 266 -9.96 36.02 8.56
N GLY A 267 -10.41 35.31 9.60
CA GLY A 267 -11.44 35.74 10.55
C GLY A 267 -12.87 35.38 10.15
N ASN A 268 -13.08 34.78 8.97
CA ASN A 268 -14.42 34.34 8.55
C ASN A 268 -14.87 33.10 9.33
N LEU A 269 -16.18 33.00 9.57
CA LEU A 269 -16.82 31.79 10.10
C LEU A 269 -17.63 31.15 8.97
N VAL A 270 -17.41 29.87 8.69
CA VAL A 270 -18.15 29.14 7.65
C VAL A 270 -19.00 28.05 8.29
N ARG A 271 -20.32 28.05 8.06
CA ARG A 271 -21.21 26.96 8.46
C ARG A 271 -21.51 26.08 7.26
N VAL A 272 -21.21 24.79 7.32
CA VAL A 272 -21.36 23.90 6.15
C VAL A 272 -21.65 22.46 6.60
N PRO A 273 -22.61 21.76 5.97
CA PRO A 273 -22.87 20.36 6.28
C PRO A 273 -21.65 19.49 5.92
N LEU A 274 -21.24 18.59 6.83
CA LEU A 274 -20.13 17.67 6.58
C LEU A 274 -20.33 16.86 5.29
N SER A 275 -21.57 16.46 4.99
CA SER A 275 -21.92 15.68 3.80
C SER A 275 -21.74 16.43 2.48
N GLU A 276 -21.70 17.76 2.50
CA GLU A 276 -21.58 18.60 1.31
C GLU A 276 -20.34 19.51 1.34
N LEU A 277 -19.45 19.27 2.30
CA LEU A 277 -18.28 20.09 2.58
C LEU A 277 -17.44 20.34 1.33
N SER A 278 -17.04 19.27 0.61
CA SER A 278 -16.16 19.43 -0.55
C SER A 278 -16.78 20.27 -1.67
N LYS A 279 -18.09 20.11 -1.89
CA LYS A 279 -18.82 20.82 -2.95
C LYS A 279 -18.96 22.29 -2.62
N LYS A 280 -19.39 22.62 -1.41
CA LYS A 280 -19.74 24.00 -1.01
C LYS A 280 -18.50 24.81 -0.64
N LEU A 281 -17.55 24.22 0.08
CA LEU A 281 -16.33 24.91 0.50
C LEU A 281 -15.45 25.33 -0.69
N SER A 282 -15.54 24.63 -1.82
CA SER A 282 -14.86 25.01 -3.07
C SER A 282 -15.27 26.40 -3.61
N TYR A 283 -16.41 26.95 -3.17
CA TYR A 283 -16.88 28.28 -3.55
C TYR A 283 -16.37 29.40 -2.62
N TYR A 284 -15.67 29.06 -1.54
CA TYR A 284 -15.24 30.01 -0.51
C TYR A 284 -14.44 31.20 -1.07
N ASN A 285 -13.46 30.93 -1.94
CA ASN A 285 -12.63 31.98 -2.56
C ASN A 285 -13.44 33.00 -3.38
N LYS A 286 -14.61 32.61 -3.91
CA LYS A 286 -15.50 33.53 -4.64
C LYS A 286 -16.30 34.44 -3.71
N MET A 287 -16.53 34.02 -2.48
CA MET A 287 -17.29 34.77 -1.48
C MET A 287 -16.45 35.85 -0.81
N ILE A 288 -15.17 35.57 -0.52
CA ILE A 288 -14.28 36.50 0.19
C ILE A 288 -13.75 37.65 -0.69
N GLN A 289 -13.83 37.54 -2.02
CA GLN A 289 -13.38 38.61 -2.93
C GLN A 289 -14.27 39.86 -2.89
N LEU A 290 -15.45 39.77 -2.30
CA LEU A 290 -16.54 40.74 -2.51
C LEU A 290 -16.88 41.56 -1.26
N THR A 291 -16.36 41.25 -0.06
CA THR A 291 -16.82 41.89 1.19
C THR A 291 -15.89 41.65 2.40
N ASP A 292 -16.04 42.48 3.45
CA ASP A 292 -15.36 42.38 4.75
C ASP A 292 -15.78 41.15 5.59
N VAL A 293 -14.96 40.78 6.58
CA VAL A 293 -15.06 39.62 7.51
C VAL A 293 -16.46 39.39 8.09
N GLY A 294 -16.92 38.14 8.17
CA GLY A 294 -18.28 37.79 8.59
C GLY A 294 -18.57 36.28 8.59
N ILE A 295 -19.85 35.94 8.72
CA ILE A 295 -20.34 34.55 8.75
C ILE A 295 -20.82 34.16 7.35
N ILE A 296 -20.32 33.07 6.80
CA ILE A 296 -20.76 32.48 5.54
C ILE A 296 -21.55 31.23 5.87
N ASP A 297 -22.86 31.28 5.67
CA ASP A 297 -23.72 30.13 5.84
C ASP A 297 -23.84 29.39 4.52
N MET A 298 -23.54 28.09 4.56
CA MET A 298 -23.60 27.15 3.44
C MET A 298 -24.54 25.97 3.76
N GLU A 299 -25.47 26.09 4.72
CA GLU A 299 -26.38 25.01 5.11
C GLU A 299 -27.36 24.68 3.98
N VAL A 300 -28.23 25.63 3.61
CA VAL A 300 -29.28 25.44 2.59
C VAL A 300 -28.92 26.08 1.24
N GLY A 301 -28.13 27.15 1.29
CA GLY A 301 -27.59 27.88 0.14
C GLY A 301 -26.34 28.63 0.59
N ILE A 302 -25.69 29.40 -0.30
CA ILE A 302 -24.47 30.13 0.05
C ILE A 302 -24.82 31.61 0.22
N TYR A 303 -24.81 32.11 1.45
CA TYR A 303 -25.05 33.51 1.76
C TYR A 303 -24.15 33.99 2.92
N ARG A 304 -24.03 35.31 3.08
CA ARG A 304 -23.20 35.94 4.11
C ARG A 304 -24.09 36.72 5.08
N THR A 305 -23.78 36.65 6.36
CA THR A 305 -24.44 37.40 7.44
C THR A 305 -23.39 37.96 8.42
N THR A 306 -23.83 38.85 9.32
CA THR A 306 -23.03 39.36 10.44
C THR A 306 -23.67 38.92 11.76
N SER A 307 -22.87 38.83 12.80
CA SER A 307 -23.36 38.45 14.14
C SER A 307 -24.46 39.39 14.64
N GLU A 308 -24.40 40.68 14.28
CA GLU A 308 -25.41 41.69 14.64
C GLU A 308 -26.75 41.42 13.94
N LEU A 309 -26.72 41.06 12.65
CA LEU A 309 -27.89 40.72 11.85
C LEU A 309 -28.55 39.42 12.34
N GLU A 310 -27.76 38.41 12.72
CA GLU A 310 -28.28 37.17 13.31
C GLU A 310 -28.94 37.45 14.67
N ALA A 311 -28.31 38.24 15.54
CA ALA A 311 -28.84 38.57 16.85
C ALA A 311 -30.17 39.34 16.77
N GLN A 312 -30.29 40.32 15.85
CA GLN A 312 -31.55 41.02 15.61
C GLN A 312 -32.64 40.12 15.01
N SER A 313 -32.26 39.15 14.19
CA SER A 313 -33.20 38.20 13.60
C SER A 313 -33.74 37.23 14.65
N GLN A 314 -32.87 36.74 15.55
CA GLN A 314 -33.24 35.88 16.67
C GLN A 314 -34.13 36.60 17.68
N SER A 315 -33.81 37.84 18.06
CA SER A 315 -34.65 38.62 19.00
C SER A 315 -36.04 38.91 18.44
N ARG A 316 -36.16 39.18 17.13
CA ARG A 316 -37.46 39.34 16.45
C ARG A 316 -38.24 38.03 16.35
N GLN A 317 -37.55 36.90 16.25
CA GLN A 317 -38.18 35.59 16.17
C GLN A 317 -38.71 35.16 17.54
N GLU A 318 -37.98 35.47 18.63
CA GLU A 318 -38.41 35.26 20.02
C GLU A 318 -39.61 36.16 20.41
N GLU A 319 -39.62 37.43 20.00
CA GLU A 319 -40.78 38.33 20.19
C GLU A 319 -42.03 37.82 19.47
N ASN A 320 -41.90 37.30 18.24
CA ASN A 320 -43.04 36.77 17.48
C ASN A 320 -43.56 35.43 18.04
N THR A 321 -42.70 34.57 18.59
CA THR A 321 -43.15 33.34 19.29
C THR A 321 -43.82 33.66 20.63
N SER A 322 -43.34 34.66 21.38
CA SER A 322 -43.97 35.07 22.64
C SER A 322 -45.33 35.77 22.42
N ALA A 323 -45.50 36.50 21.31
CA ALA A 323 -46.79 37.08 20.94
C ALA A 323 -47.82 36.02 20.52
N SER A 324 -47.37 34.93 19.88
CA SER A 324 -48.23 33.85 19.39
C SER A 324 -48.73 32.92 20.51
N GLU A 325 -47.97 32.75 21.60
CA GLU A 325 -48.43 32.01 22.80
C GLU A 325 -49.38 32.84 23.68
N SER A 326 -49.29 34.18 23.65
CA SER A 326 -50.17 35.07 24.41
C SER A 326 -51.61 35.15 23.85
N SER A 327 -51.81 34.83 22.57
CA SER A 327 -53.12 34.83 21.91
C SER A 327 -53.94 33.55 22.09
N ILE A 328 -53.40 32.51 22.73
CA ILE A 328 -54.09 31.23 22.93
C ILE A 328 -54.75 31.14 24.33
N PHE A 329 -54.51 32.09 25.24
CA PHE A 329 -54.98 32.01 26.64
C PHE A 329 -56.23 32.86 26.97
N SER A 330 -56.85 33.58 26.02
CA SER A 330 -57.89 34.58 26.33
C SER A 330 -59.29 34.31 25.76
N ASP A 331 -59.64 33.07 25.41
CA ASP A 331 -61.01 32.78 24.95
C ASP A 331 -61.50 31.39 25.43
N GLU A 332 -61.73 31.23 26.73
CA GLU A 332 -62.61 30.14 27.22
C GLU A 332 -63.17 30.45 28.63
N THR A 333 -64.19 31.29 28.71
CA THR A 333 -65.17 31.28 29.82
C THR A 333 -66.48 31.96 29.40
N GLU A 334 -67.49 31.18 29.02
CA GLU A 334 -68.85 31.21 29.61
C GLU A 334 -69.85 30.24 28.93
N SER A 335 -70.49 29.41 29.78
CA SER A 335 -71.89 28.93 29.72
C SER A 335 -72.33 28.00 28.56
N SER A 336 -72.44 26.68 28.73
CA SER A 336 -73.45 25.85 29.43
C SER A 336 -74.81 25.61 28.71
N ASP A 337 -75.02 24.33 28.36
CA ASP A 337 -76.23 23.50 28.55
C ASP A 337 -77.07 23.03 27.33
N ALA A 338 -77.61 21.81 27.51
CA ALA A 338 -78.65 21.08 26.76
C ALA A 338 -78.24 19.96 25.76
N SER A 339 -77.95 18.79 26.35
CA SER A 339 -78.54 17.46 26.12
C SER A 339 -79.08 16.98 24.75
N GLU A 340 -78.67 15.73 24.45
CA GLU A 340 -79.48 14.59 23.97
C GLU A 340 -79.63 14.27 22.46
N MET A 341 -78.97 13.15 22.07
CA MET A 341 -79.61 11.88 21.65
C MET A 341 -79.41 11.38 20.20
N SER A 342 -78.67 10.26 20.13
CA SER A 342 -78.91 9.00 19.42
C SER A 342 -78.73 8.83 17.89
N SER A 343 -78.13 7.64 17.62
CA SER A 343 -78.33 6.65 16.54
C SER A 343 -77.55 6.75 15.23
N GLU A 344 -76.57 5.82 15.15
CA GLU A 344 -76.31 4.81 14.11
C GLU A 344 -77.08 4.88 12.77
N VAL A 345 -76.37 4.64 11.66
CA VAL A 345 -76.41 3.38 10.86
C VAL A 345 -75.76 3.61 9.48
N SER A 346 -74.87 2.68 9.12
CA SER A 346 -74.26 2.49 7.80
C SER A 346 -75.28 2.08 6.72
N VAL A 347 -75.10 2.53 5.47
CA VAL A 347 -75.62 1.82 4.28
C VAL A 347 -74.63 1.93 3.12
N GLU A 348 -74.40 0.78 2.49
CA GLU A 348 -73.52 0.47 1.37
C GLU A 348 -74.35 0.31 0.07
N ILE A 349 -73.65 0.29 -1.08
CA ILE A 349 -73.98 -0.35 -2.39
C ILE A 349 -74.77 0.45 -3.46
N ALA A 350 -74.12 0.64 -4.63
CA ALA A 350 -74.55 0.21 -6.00
C ALA A 350 -73.58 0.83 -7.05
N ILE A 351 -72.70 0.11 -7.77
CA ILE A 351 -72.80 -0.94 -8.81
C ILE A 351 -72.94 -0.40 -10.27
N SER A 352 -72.18 -1.09 -11.16
CA SER A 352 -72.13 -1.26 -12.63
C SER A 352 -71.40 -0.19 -13.47
N GLU A 353 -70.26 -0.45 -14.12
CA GLU A 353 -69.88 -1.51 -15.11
C GLU A 353 -70.47 -1.27 -16.50
N ILE A 354 -69.60 -1.14 -17.52
CA ILE A 354 -69.68 -1.60 -18.94
C ILE A 354 -68.50 -0.96 -19.73
N GLU A 355 -67.55 -1.81 -20.14
CA GLU A 355 -67.12 -2.13 -21.53
C GLU A 355 -67.16 -1.02 -22.62
N GLU A 356 -66.34 -0.94 -23.67
CA GLU A 356 -65.26 -1.74 -24.26
C GLU A 356 -64.66 -0.90 -25.43
N ASN A 357 -63.41 -1.17 -25.80
CA ASN A 357 -62.84 -1.12 -27.16
C ASN A 357 -62.65 0.22 -27.93
N LEU A 358 -61.39 0.55 -28.26
CA LEU A 358 -60.92 0.56 -29.66
C LEU A 358 -59.39 0.57 -29.78
N SER A 359 -58.88 -0.41 -30.54
CA SER A 359 -57.64 -0.44 -31.34
C SER A 359 -57.50 0.82 -32.24
N ALA A 360 -56.39 1.20 -32.88
CA ALA A 360 -55.09 0.65 -33.27
C ALA A 360 -54.12 1.88 -33.29
N GLU A 361 -52.78 1.80 -33.31
CA GLU A 361 -51.86 1.06 -34.18
C GLU A 361 -50.44 1.13 -33.59
#